data_AF-A0A844Y4W3-F1
#
_entry.id   AF-A0A844Y4W3-F1
#
_cell.length_a   1.000
_cell.length_b   1.000
_cell.length_c   1.000
_cell.angle_alpha   90.00
_cell.angle_beta   90.00
_cell.angle_gamma   90.00
#
_symmetry.space_group_name_H-M   'P 1'
#
loop_
_entity.id
_entity.type
_entity.pdbx_description
1 polymer ?
#
loop_
_entity_poly.entity_id
_entity_poly.type
_entity_poly.pdbx_seq_one_letter_code
_entity_poly.pdbx_strand_id
1 'polypeptide(L)'
;MVDGDGEKRSVIEALRELSVSDPAVQVHIASYTKALGEMLRGRPIDQVGAKHVTAAACFTMDESDRNYLMAASVRLLIDQAVLTFDVDDPMGEPTGIVAVRLEEPEVAFYGRCRLWAPANDGRVLIVPEADAERHFEASGHRLVERWRRLPGSLDAGEKRAWHRMRMLAKTFDRGDLEGARLNVLSKGDDGRLTALVTRLAA
;
A
#
# COMPACT_ATOMS: atom_id res chain seq x y z
N MET A 1 34.48 20.20 0.90
CA MET A 1 33.19 19.69 1.42
C MET A 1 32.98 18.35 0.75
N VAL A 2 33.10 17.27 1.52
CA VAL A 2 32.93 15.90 0.99
C VAL A 2 31.44 15.68 0.81
N ASP A 3 31.09 15.07 -0.32
CA ASP A 3 29.75 14.82 -0.84
C ASP A 3 28.99 13.81 0.03
N GLY A 4 28.55 14.27 1.21
CA GLY A 4 27.85 13.45 2.20
C GLY A 4 26.42 13.07 1.81
N ASP A 5 25.90 13.65 0.72
CA ASP A 5 24.57 13.32 0.19
C ASP A 5 24.65 12.18 -0.84
N GLY A 6 25.73 12.11 -1.64
CA GLY A 6 25.98 10.98 -2.55
C GLY A 6 26.20 9.65 -1.81
N GLU A 7 26.97 9.66 -0.72
CA GLU A 7 27.24 8.46 0.08
C GLU A 7 25.98 7.93 0.78
N LYS A 8 25.14 8.81 1.33
CA LYS A 8 23.86 8.43 1.94
C LYS A 8 22.91 7.82 0.90
N ARG A 9 22.80 8.44 -0.27
CA ARG A 9 21.93 7.93 -1.34
C ARG A 9 22.31 6.50 -1.74
N SER A 10 23.61 6.22 -1.84
CA SER A 10 24.13 4.88 -2.12
C SER A 10 23.80 3.86 -1.01
N VAL A 11 23.91 4.24 0.26
CA VAL A 11 23.55 3.36 1.40
C VAL A 11 22.06 3.00 1.39
N ILE A 12 21.19 3.97 1.12
CA ILE A 12 19.75 3.74 1.08
C ILE A 12 19.35 2.88 -0.13
N GLU A 13 19.95 3.11 -1.30
CA GLU A 13 19.74 2.25 -2.46
C GLU A 13 20.16 0.80 -2.16
N ALA A 14 21.29 0.59 -1.47
CA ALA A 14 21.70 -0.74 -1.02
C ALA A 14 20.74 -1.35 0.01
N LEU A 15 20.28 -0.58 1.01
CA LEU A 15 19.29 -1.05 1.98
C LEU A 15 17.97 -1.42 1.31
N ARG A 16 17.54 -0.66 0.30
CA ARG A 16 16.33 -0.97 -0.48
C ARG A 16 16.49 -2.29 -1.22
N GLU A 17 17.59 -2.50 -1.92
CA GLU A 17 17.84 -3.75 -2.65
C GLU A 17 17.89 -4.95 -1.70
N LEU A 18 18.49 -4.78 -0.51
CA LEU A 18 18.54 -5.81 0.53
C LEU A 18 17.14 -6.13 1.08
N SER A 19 16.39 -5.12 1.54
CA SER A 19 15.05 -5.30 2.10
C SER A 19 14.09 -5.93 1.09
N VAL A 20 14.20 -5.55 -0.18
CA VAL A 20 13.38 -6.10 -1.25
C VAL A 20 13.74 -7.53 -1.59
N SER A 21 15.01 -7.92 -1.48
CA SER A 21 15.46 -9.27 -1.83
C SER A 21 15.24 -10.28 -0.71
N ASP A 22 14.97 -9.84 0.53
CA ASP A 22 14.64 -10.69 1.66
C ASP A 22 13.25 -11.34 1.51
N PRO A 23 13.15 -12.68 1.38
CA PRO A 23 11.86 -13.37 1.26
C PRO A 23 10.93 -13.16 2.46
N ALA A 24 11.46 -12.96 3.67
CA ALA A 24 10.63 -12.74 4.86
C ALA A 24 9.93 -11.37 4.80
N VAL A 25 10.66 -10.33 4.39
CA VAL A 25 10.10 -8.98 4.14
C VAL A 25 9.04 -9.04 3.04
N GLN A 26 9.34 -9.74 1.95
CA GLN A 26 8.41 -9.88 0.84
C GLN A 26 7.09 -10.53 1.27
N VAL A 27 7.15 -11.64 2.03
CA VAL A 27 5.98 -12.33 2.58
C VAL A 27 5.21 -11.40 3.51
N HIS A 28 5.90 -10.71 4.41
CA HIS A 28 5.29 -9.76 5.35
C HIS A 28 4.52 -8.65 4.64
N ILE A 29 5.15 -7.95 3.70
CA ILE A 29 4.52 -6.89 2.90
C ILE A 29 3.32 -7.44 2.11
N ALA A 30 3.46 -8.62 1.52
CA ALA A 30 2.39 -9.26 0.77
C ALA A 30 1.20 -9.63 1.66
N SER A 31 1.41 -10.10 2.88
CA SER A 31 0.35 -10.38 3.86
C SER A 31 -0.46 -9.13 4.20
N TYR A 32 0.20 -7.99 4.46
CA TYR A 32 -0.50 -6.72 4.70
C TYR A 32 -1.27 -6.24 3.47
N THR A 33 -0.70 -6.43 2.28
CA THR A 33 -1.36 -6.07 1.02
C THR A 33 -2.59 -6.94 0.76
N LYS A 34 -2.50 -8.25 1.01
CA LYS A 34 -3.64 -9.17 0.94
C LYS A 34 -4.71 -8.78 1.96
N ALA A 35 -4.33 -8.47 3.20
CA ALA A 35 -5.23 -7.99 4.24
C ALA A 35 -5.99 -6.73 3.83
N LEU A 36 -5.29 -5.72 3.30
CA LEU A 36 -5.93 -4.51 2.76
C LEU A 36 -6.93 -4.86 1.67
N GLY A 37 -6.55 -5.75 0.74
CA GLY A 37 -7.42 -6.17 -0.35
C GLY A 37 -8.70 -6.87 0.12
N GLU A 38 -8.63 -7.69 1.16
CA GLU A 38 -9.82 -8.30 1.78
C GLU A 38 -10.67 -7.28 2.53
N MET A 39 -10.05 -6.38 3.29
CA MET A 39 -10.72 -5.34 4.05
C MET A 39 -11.51 -4.37 3.15
N LEU A 40 -10.93 -3.99 2.00
CA LEU A 40 -11.59 -3.13 1.02
C LEU A 40 -12.79 -3.84 0.37
N ARG A 41 -12.65 -5.13 0.03
CA ARG A 41 -13.71 -5.90 -0.64
C ARG A 41 -14.77 -6.43 0.32
N GLY A 42 -14.44 -6.56 1.60
CA GLY A 42 -15.29 -7.14 2.64
C GLY A 42 -15.50 -8.65 2.49
N ARG A 43 -14.64 -9.32 1.71
CA ARG A 43 -14.68 -10.76 1.43
C ARG A 43 -13.26 -11.29 1.22
N PRO A 44 -13.00 -12.60 1.47
CA PRO A 44 -11.74 -13.23 1.11
C PRO A 44 -11.46 -13.10 -0.39
N ILE A 45 -10.19 -12.88 -0.74
CA ILE A 45 -9.79 -12.61 -2.14
C ILE A 45 -10.10 -13.80 -3.07
N ASP A 46 -10.08 -15.02 -2.55
CA ASP A 46 -10.19 -16.26 -3.35
C ASP A 46 -11.60 -16.50 -3.93
N GLN A 47 -12.62 -15.75 -3.48
CA GLN A 47 -14.01 -15.89 -3.95
C GLN A 47 -14.37 -14.95 -5.11
N VAL A 48 -13.50 -14.00 -5.45
CA VAL A 48 -13.68 -13.11 -6.58
C VAL A 48 -12.49 -13.42 -7.48
N GLY A 49 -12.67 -13.74 -8.76
CA GLY A 49 -11.59 -14.08 -9.70
C GLY A 49 -10.52 -12.99 -9.95
N ALA A 50 -10.28 -12.09 -8.99
CA ALA A 50 -9.18 -11.16 -8.88
C ALA A 50 -7.86 -11.91 -8.67
N LYS A 51 -7.36 -12.50 -9.76
CA LYS A 51 -6.08 -13.22 -9.83
C LYS A 51 -4.83 -12.38 -9.54
N HIS A 52 -4.96 -11.13 -9.09
CA HIS A 52 -3.84 -10.18 -9.07
C HIS A 52 -3.87 -9.30 -7.81
N VAL A 53 -3.40 -9.85 -6.69
CA VAL A 53 -2.69 -9.01 -5.71
C VAL A 53 -1.35 -8.68 -6.35
N THR A 54 -1.27 -7.49 -6.93
CA THR A 54 -0.02 -6.94 -7.44
C THR A 54 0.52 -5.99 -6.39
N ALA A 55 1.27 -6.49 -5.42
CA ALA A 55 2.01 -5.63 -4.50
C ALA A 55 3.02 -4.80 -5.31
N ALA A 56 2.70 -3.57 -5.70
CA ALA A 56 3.71 -2.66 -6.24
C ALA A 56 4.41 -1.92 -5.09
N ALA A 57 5.66 -2.29 -4.79
CA ALA A 57 6.63 -1.45 -4.11
C ALA A 57 7.05 -0.26 -4.96
N CYS A 58 6.21 0.77 -4.94
CA CYS A 58 6.55 2.11 -5.35
C CYS A 58 7.42 2.78 -4.28
N PHE A 59 8.60 3.26 -4.65
CA PHE A 59 9.42 4.08 -3.77
C PHE A 59 9.23 5.54 -4.17
N THR A 60 8.61 6.34 -3.32
CA THR A 60 8.59 7.79 -3.48
C THR A 60 9.74 8.38 -2.67
N MET A 61 10.68 9.03 -3.37
CA MET A 61 11.55 10.03 -2.77
C MET A 61 10.76 11.33 -2.73
N ASP A 62 10.34 11.75 -1.55
CA ASP A 62 10.10 13.17 -1.34
C ASP A 62 11.47 13.81 -1.10
N GLU A 63 11.90 14.72 -1.98
CA GLU A 63 13.17 15.46 -1.82
C GLU A 63 13.15 16.37 -0.58
N SER A 64 11.98 16.57 0.05
CA SER A 64 11.81 17.45 1.20
C SER A 64 11.70 16.75 2.56
N ASP A 65 11.33 15.46 2.61
CA ASP A 65 11.19 14.69 3.85
C ASP A 65 11.90 13.33 3.74
N ARG A 66 12.84 13.10 4.66
CA ARG A 66 13.81 11.99 4.75
C ARG A 66 13.19 10.60 5.01
N ASN A 67 11.96 10.36 4.57
CA ASN A 67 11.26 9.10 4.78
C ASN A 67 11.34 8.27 3.51
N TYR A 68 12.17 7.23 3.57
CA TYR A 68 12.25 6.25 2.51
C TYR A 68 11.11 5.27 2.68
N LEU A 69 10.18 5.27 1.73
CA LEU A 69 9.00 4.43 1.80
C LEU A 69 9.10 3.29 0.79
N MET A 70 8.94 2.06 1.26
CA MET A 70 8.51 0.95 0.40
C MET A 70 7.00 1.07 0.24
N ALA A 71 6.44 0.61 -0.88
CA ALA A 71 4.99 0.54 -1.00
C ALA A 71 4.48 -0.85 -1.33
N ALA A 72 3.17 -1.03 -1.31
CA ALA A 72 2.54 -2.20 -1.89
C ALA A 72 1.12 -1.86 -2.27
N SER A 73 0.72 -2.17 -3.50
CA SER A 73 -0.61 -1.81 -3.99
C SER A 73 -1.59 -2.98 -4.04
N VAL A 74 -2.86 -2.65 -3.79
CA VAL A 74 -4.01 -3.44 -4.17
C VAL A 74 -4.60 -2.80 -5.40
N ARG A 75 -4.46 -3.45 -6.55
CA ARG A 75 -5.06 -2.99 -7.80
C ARG A 75 -6.53 -3.37 -7.85
N LEU A 76 -7.39 -2.36 -7.93
CA LEU A 76 -8.80 -2.48 -8.26
C LEU A 76 -8.95 -2.17 -9.75
N LEU A 77 -8.41 -3.03 -10.63
CA LEU A 77 -8.40 -2.96 -12.12
C LEU A 77 -7.95 -1.60 -12.73
N ILE A 78 -8.71 -0.54 -12.48
CA ILE A 78 -8.47 0.86 -12.84
C ILE A 78 -7.75 1.63 -11.70
N ASP A 79 -8.25 1.54 -10.47
CA ASP A 79 -7.74 2.31 -9.33
C ASP A 79 -6.76 1.49 -8.48
N GLN A 80 -5.98 2.16 -7.62
CA GLN A 80 -5.03 1.52 -6.71
C GLN A 80 -5.12 2.10 -5.31
N ALA A 81 -5.06 1.21 -4.32
CA ALA A 81 -4.80 1.57 -2.92
C ALA A 81 -3.40 1.09 -2.57
N VAL A 82 -2.56 1.94 -2.01
CA VAL A 82 -1.13 1.71 -1.86
C VAL A 82 -0.76 1.85 -0.39
N LEU A 83 -0.29 0.80 0.24
CA LEU A 83 0.34 0.85 1.57
C LEU A 83 1.76 1.38 1.44
N THR A 84 2.24 2.10 2.45
CA THR A 84 3.65 2.48 2.59
C THR A 84 4.27 1.82 3.83
N PHE A 85 5.57 1.56 3.80
CA PHE A 85 6.35 0.97 4.90
C PHE A 85 7.67 1.73 5.04
N ASP A 86 8.22 1.74 6.25
CA ASP A 86 9.56 2.28 6.50
C ASP A 86 10.63 1.37 5.87
N VAL A 87 11.58 1.94 5.13
CA VAL A 87 12.70 1.19 4.55
C VAL A 87 13.69 0.74 5.63
N ASP A 88 13.80 1.47 6.74
CA ASP A 88 14.71 1.14 7.84
C ASP A 88 14.14 0.01 8.74
N ASP A 89 12.82 -0.17 8.72
CA ASP A 89 12.11 -1.29 9.38
C ASP A 89 11.09 -1.92 8.42
N PRO A 90 11.55 -2.68 7.41
CA PRO A 90 10.66 -3.25 6.41
C PRO A 90 9.77 -4.38 6.95
N MET A 91 10.10 -4.89 8.15
CA MET A 91 9.28 -5.84 8.92
C MET A 91 8.29 -5.14 9.86
N GLY A 92 8.30 -3.81 9.90
CA GLY A 92 7.39 -2.98 10.67
C GLY A 92 5.95 -2.99 10.13
N GLU A 93 5.06 -2.31 10.84
CA GLU A 93 3.69 -2.07 10.37
C GLU A 93 3.69 -1.06 9.22
N PRO A 94 2.69 -1.09 8.31
CA PRO A 94 2.59 -0.06 7.28
C PRO A 94 2.47 1.34 7.91
N THR A 95 3.24 2.28 7.39
CA THR A 95 3.33 3.67 7.86
C THR A 95 2.24 4.58 7.29
N GLY A 96 1.52 4.14 6.27
CA GLY A 96 0.50 4.96 5.62
C GLY A 96 -0.24 4.28 4.49
N ILE A 97 -1.20 5.03 3.92
CA ILE A 97 -1.94 4.64 2.73
C ILE A 97 -2.09 5.80 1.76
N VAL A 98 -2.02 5.49 0.47
CA VAL A 98 -2.22 6.38 -0.67
C VAL A 98 -3.32 5.80 -1.56
N ALA A 99 -4.12 6.65 -2.18
CA ALA A 99 -5.05 6.25 -3.24
C ALA A 99 -4.64 6.87 -4.58
N VAL A 100 -4.65 6.06 -5.64
CA VAL A 100 -4.46 6.50 -7.02
C VAL A 100 -5.72 6.17 -7.79
N ARG A 101 -6.34 7.19 -8.39
CA ARG A 101 -7.60 7.05 -9.11
C ARG A 101 -7.45 7.54 -10.55
N LEU A 102 -8.06 6.84 -11.49
CA LEU A 102 -8.21 7.37 -12.84
C LEU A 102 -9.43 8.29 -12.88
N GLU A 103 -9.20 9.57 -13.07
CA GLU A 103 -10.21 10.62 -13.16
C GLU A 103 -10.11 11.23 -14.56
N GLU A 104 -10.65 10.54 -15.58
CA GLU A 104 -10.48 10.91 -17.00
C GLU A 104 -10.69 12.42 -17.24
N PRO A 105 -9.74 13.11 -17.90
CA PRO A 105 -8.57 12.58 -18.61
C PRO A 105 -7.30 12.40 -17.75
N GLU A 106 -7.38 12.60 -16.44
CA GLU A 106 -6.24 12.70 -15.53
C GLU A 106 -6.14 11.50 -14.57
N VAL A 107 -5.02 11.43 -13.87
CA VAL A 107 -4.83 10.49 -12.76
C VAL A 107 -4.72 11.33 -11.49
N ALA A 108 -5.65 11.14 -10.56
CA ALA A 108 -5.63 11.81 -9.28
C ALA A 108 -4.82 11.00 -8.26
N PHE A 109 -3.87 11.67 -7.60
CA PHE A 109 -3.01 11.10 -6.57
C PHE A 109 -3.36 11.69 -5.20
N TYR A 110 -3.81 10.84 -4.29
CA TYR A 110 -4.16 11.20 -2.92
C TYR A 110 -3.03 10.73 -1.98
N GLY A 111 -2.01 11.57 -1.82
CA GLY A 111 -0.74 11.21 -1.19
C GLY A 111 -0.75 11.00 0.32
N ARG A 112 -1.81 11.42 1.01
CA ARG A 112 -2.02 11.12 2.44
C ARG A 112 -3.48 10.73 2.64
N CYS A 113 -3.71 9.45 2.90
CA CYS A 113 -5.00 8.91 3.25
C CYS A 113 -4.93 8.17 4.58
N ARG A 114 -6.10 7.93 5.17
CA ARG A 114 -6.31 7.08 6.33
C ARG A 114 -7.22 5.92 5.97
N LEU A 115 -7.01 4.78 6.62
CA LEU A 115 -7.97 3.70 6.60
C LEU A 115 -9.01 3.92 7.69
N TRP A 116 -10.28 3.69 7.39
CA TRP A 116 -11.34 3.78 8.37
C TRP A 116 -12.23 2.55 8.33
N ALA A 117 -12.42 1.89 9.47
CA ALA A 117 -13.28 0.72 9.61
C ALA A 117 -14.53 1.03 10.45
N PRO A 118 -15.72 0.58 10.01
CA PRO A 118 -16.93 0.67 10.83
C PRO A 118 -16.86 -0.28 12.03
N ALA A 119 -17.78 -0.13 12.99
CA ALA A 119 -17.81 -0.94 14.20
C ALA A 119 -18.38 -2.37 13.99
N ASN A 120 -19.03 -2.63 12.86
CA ASN A 120 -19.73 -3.88 12.54
C ASN A 120 -18.95 -4.79 11.57
N ASP A 121 -17.63 -4.67 11.52
CA ASP A 121 -16.75 -5.42 10.61
C ASP A 121 -17.04 -5.24 9.11
N GLY A 122 -17.80 -4.20 8.75
CA GLY A 122 -18.05 -3.81 7.36
C GLY A 122 -16.78 -3.45 6.59
N ARG A 123 -16.95 -3.13 5.31
CA ARG A 123 -15.83 -2.76 4.42
C ARG A 123 -15.09 -1.53 4.95
N VAL A 124 -13.78 -1.56 4.78
CA VAL A 124 -12.92 -0.43 5.12
C VAL A 124 -12.98 0.62 4.03
N LEU A 125 -12.91 1.88 4.45
CA LEU A 125 -12.95 3.07 3.63
C LEU A 125 -11.56 3.70 3.58
N ILE A 126 -11.25 4.38 2.47
CA ILE A 126 -10.04 5.21 2.37
C ILE A 126 -10.48 6.67 2.48
N VAL A 127 -9.90 7.41 3.42
CA VAL A 127 -10.29 8.80 3.73
C VAL A 127 -9.10 9.71 3.46
N PRO A 128 -9.17 10.63 2.48
CA PRO A 128 -8.12 11.64 2.28
C PRO A 128 -7.92 12.50 3.54
N GLU A 129 -6.68 12.71 3.98
CA GLU A 129 -6.43 13.51 5.20
C GLU A 129 -6.87 14.96 5.05
N ALA A 130 -6.76 15.51 3.84
CA ALA A 130 -7.16 16.89 3.55
C ALA A 130 -8.68 17.11 3.60
N ASP A 131 -9.49 16.04 3.60
CA ASP A 131 -10.94 16.14 3.50
C ASP A 131 -11.66 14.94 4.14
N ALA A 132 -12.12 15.12 5.38
CA ALA A 132 -12.85 14.10 6.13
C ALA A 132 -14.34 13.97 5.75
N GLU A 133 -14.87 14.86 4.91
CA GLU A 133 -16.25 14.80 4.39
C GLU A 133 -16.33 13.95 3.10
N ARG A 134 -15.18 13.50 2.62
CA ARG A 134 -15.02 12.63 1.47
C ARG A 134 -14.36 11.32 1.87
N HIS A 135 -14.83 10.22 1.29
CA HIS A 135 -14.14 8.93 1.39
C HIS A 135 -14.33 8.10 0.12
N PHE A 136 -13.49 7.07 -0.01
CA PHE A 136 -13.54 6.11 -1.10
C PHE A 136 -14.01 4.75 -0.60
N GLU A 137 -14.98 4.19 -1.30
CA GLU A 137 -15.48 2.83 -1.13
C GLU A 137 -15.01 1.96 -2.29
N ALA A 138 -14.38 0.82 -2.00
CA ALA A 138 -14.08 -0.16 -3.04
C ALA A 138 -15.39 -0.82 -3.53
N SER A 139 -15.67 -0.65 -4.82
CA SER A 139 -16.85 -1.22 -5.47
C SER A 139 -16.44 -1.89 -6.78
N GLY A 140 -16.25 -3.21 -6.73
CA GLY A 140 -15.80 -4.01 -7.86
C GLY A 140 -14.37 -3.66 -8.26
N HIS A 141 -14.24 -2.84 -9.29
CA HIS A 141 -12.98 -2.52 -9.98
C HIS A 141 -12.63 -1.04 -9.91
N ARG A 142 -13.12 -0.33 -8.89
CA ARG A 142 -12.85 1.09 -8.68
C ARG A 142 -13.04 1.51 -7.22
N LEU A 143 -12.40 2.60 -6.87
CA LEU A 143 -12.63 3.42 -5.69
C LEU A 143 -13.73 4.43 -6.03
N VAL A 144 -14.92 4.19 -5.50
CA VAL A 144 -16.05 5.11 -5.66
C VAL A 144 -15.99 6.15 -4.57
N GLU A 145 -15.88 7.39 -5.00
CA GLU A 145 -15.94 8.54 -4.12
C GLU A 145 -17.35 8.76 -3.58
N ARG A 146 -17.42 9.07 -2.29
CA ARG A 146 -18.63 9.38 -1.56
C ARG A 146 -18.41 10.68 -0.79
N TRP A 147 -19.36 11.61 -0.99
CA TRP A 147 -19.41 12.89 -0.30
C TRP A 147 -20.44 12.79 0.83
N ARG A 148 -20.01 12.25 1.96
CA ARG A 148 -20.82 12.13 3.17
C ARG A 148 -19.92 11.93 4.38
N ARG A 149 -20.39 12.39 5.54
CA ARG A 149 -19.74 12.11 6.82
C ARG A 149 -19.60 10.61 7.04
N LEU A 150 -18.45 10.24 7.60
CA LEU A 150 -18.25 8.93 8.20
C LEU A 150 -19.28 8.73 9.32
N PRO A 151 -19.85 7.52 9.48
CA PRO A 151 -20.90 7.26 10.46
C PRO A 151 -20.35 7.16 11.90
N GLY A 152 -19.15 7.67 12.17
CA GLY A 152 -18.52 7.67 13.49
C GLY A 152 -17.20 8.44 13.51
N SER A 153 -16.51 8.40 14.65
CA SER A 153 -15.19 9.04 14.83
C SER A 153 -14.16 8.50 13.84
N LEU A 154 -13.39 9.42 13.24
CA LEU A 154 -12.27 9.11 12.35
C LEU A 154 -11.21 8.28 13.10
N ASP A 155 -10.68 8.80 14.20
CA ASP A 155 -9.63 8.15 15.00
C ASP A 155 -10.03 6.75 15.49
N ALA A 156 -11.28 6.58 15.93
CA ALA A 156 -11.76 5.29 16.39
C ALA A 156 -11.84 4.28 15.24
N GLY A 157 -12.29 4.72 14.06
CA GLY A 157 -12.32 3.85 12.87
C GLY A 157 -10.95 3.54 12.31
N GLU A 158 -10.01 4.48 12.41
CA GLU A 158 -8.62 4.28 12.04
C GLU A 158 -7.93 3.23 12.92
N LYS A 159 -8.06 3.35 14.24
CA LYS A 159 -7.54 2.35 15.19
C LYS A 159 -8.11 0.95 14.90
N ARG A 160 -9.41 0.86 14.61
CA ARG A 160 -10.05 -0.41 14.23
C ARG A 160 -9.52 -0.95 12.90
N ALA A 161 -9.34 -0.10 11.90
CA ALA A 161 -8.85 -0.52 10.59
C ALA A 161 -7.44 -1.12 10.71
N TRP A 162 -6.52 -0.43 11.38
CA TRP A 162 -5.17 -0.92 11.60
C TRP A 162 -5.13 -2.18 12.46
N HIS A 163 -5.92 -2.24 13.53
CA HIS A 163 -6.03 -3.47 14.33
C HIS A 163 -6.49 -4.66 13.47
N ARG A 164 -7.57 -4.48 12.68
CA ARG A 164 -8.10 -5.52 11.79
C ARG A 164 -7.07 -5.96 10.75
N MET A 165 -6.36 -5.01 10.14
CA MET A 165 -5.33 -5.31 9.15
C MET A 165 -4.24 -6.19 9.73
N ARG A 166 -3.74 -5.87 10.91
CA ARG A 166 -2.70 -6.65 11.60
C ARG A 166 -3.16 -8.06 11.93
N MET A 167 -4.41 -8.21 12.36
CA MET A 167 -4.97 -9.53 12.65
C MET A 167 -5.11 -10.37 11.37
N LEU A 168 -5.62 -9.79 10.28
CA LEU A 168 -5.72 -10.48 8.99
C LEU A 168 -4.36 -10.80 8.37
N ALA A 169 -3.38 -9.88 8.44
CA ALA A 169 -2.05 -10.13 7.90
C ALA A 169 -1.38 -11.36 8.53
N LYS A 170 -1.65 -11.62 9.82
CA LYS A 170 -1.14 -12.80 10.55
C LYS A 170 -1.81 -14.12 10.16
N THR A 171 -2.97 -14.08 9.50
CA THR A 171 -3.67 -15.32 9.09
C THR A 171 -3.19 -15.85 7.75
N PHE A 172 -2.46 -15.05 6.96
CA PHE A 172 -1.96 -15.49 5.67
C PHE A 172 -0.62 -16.20 5.83
N ASP A 173 -0.52 -17.39 5.23
CA ASP A 173 0.74 -18.10 5.08
C ASP A 173 1.36 -17.90 3.69
N ARG A 174 2.45 -18.60 3.39
CA ARG A 174 3.13 -18.47 2.10
C ARG A 174 2.30 -19.02 0.93
N GLY A 175 1.52 -20.07 1.16
CA GLY A 175 0.64 -20.65 0.13
C GLY A 175 -0.49 -19.70 -0.24
N ASP A 176 -1.02 -18.96 0.74
CA ASP A 176 -2.01 -17.89 0.54
C ASP A 176 -1.52 -16.76 -0.36
N LEU A 177 -0.20 -16.62 -0.54
CA LEU A 177 0.45 -15.55 -1.28
C LEU A 177 0.95 -16.02 -2.66
N GLU A 178 0.65 -17.26 -3.05
CA GLU A 178 1.05 -17.79 -4.34
C GLU A 178 0.50 -16.90 -5.48
N GLY A 179 1.39 -16.47 -6.37
CA GLY A 179 1.04 -15.59 -7.50
C GLY A 179 0.98 -14.10 -7.15
N ALA A 180 1.16 -13.72 -5.88
CA ALA A 180 1.45 -12.33 -5.53
C ALA A 180 2.74 -11.87 -6.22
N ARG A 181 2.71 -10.64 -6.72
CA ARG A 181 3.85 -10.01 -7.37
C ARG A 181 4.29 -8.82 -6.55
N LEU A 182 5.57 -8.74 -6.24
CA LEU A 182 6.19 -7.54 -5.70
C LEU A 182 6.88 -6.77 -6.84
N ASN A 183 6.41 -5.57 -7.17
CA ASN A 183 7.10 -4.70 -8.15
C ASN A 183 7.91 -3.66 -7.42
N VAL A 184 9.21 -3.61 -7.61
CA VAL A 184 10.10 -2.66 -6.93
C VAL A 184 10.41 -1.56 -7.92
N LEU A 185 9.93 -0.35 -7.64
CA LEU A 185 10.13 0.81 -8.50
C LEU A 185 11.39 1.57 -8.08
N SER A 186 12.38 1.63 -8.96
CA SER A 186 13.55 2.50 -8.82
C SER A 186 13.45 3.68 -9.78
N LYS A 187 13.84 4.88 -9.34
CA LYS A 187 14.00 6.03 -10.22
C LYS A 187 15.46 6.10 -10.64
N GLY A 188 15.75 5.90 -11.92
CA GLY A 188 17.08 6.09 -12.49
C GLY A 188 17.47 7.57 -12.52
N ASP A 189 18.76 7.84 -12.69
CA ASP A 189 19.30 9.21 -12.74
C ASP A 189 18.79 10.01 -13.94
N ASP A 190 18.29 9.33 -14.98
CA ASP A 190 17.60 9.94 -16.12
C ASP A 190 16.14 10.31 -15.83
N GLY A 191 15.69 10.13 -14.59
CA GLY A 191 14.32 10.36 -14.14
C GLY A 191 13.34 9.26 -14.54
N ARG A 192 13.77 8.19 -15.22
CA ARG A 192 12.89 7.08 -15.55
C ARG A 192 12.59 6.22 -14.32
N LEU A 193 11.35 5.77 -14.21
CA LEU A 193 10.96 4.74 -13.24
C LEU A 193 11.10 3.36 -13.89
N THR A 194 11.96 2.51 -13.34
CA THR A 194 12.09 1.10 -13.69
C THR A 194 11.42 0.24 -12.63
N ALA A 195 10.81 -0.87 -13.04
CA ALA A 195 10.12 -1.79 -12.15
C ALA A 195 10.78 -3.18 -12.20
N LEU A 196 11.35 -3.65 -11.09
CA LEU A 196 11.74 -5.05 -10.95
C LEU A 196 10.55 -5.85 -10.42
N VAL A 197 10.05 -6.80 -11.21
CA VAL A 197 8.90 -7.63 -10.83
C VAL A 197 9.39 -8.96 -10.26
N THR A 198 9.26 -9.13 -8.96
CA THR A 198 9.56 -10.38 -8.26
C THR A 198 8.26 -11.14 -8.02
N ARG A 199 8.23 -12.42 -8.42
CA ARG A 199 7.15 -13.33 -8.01
C ARG A 199 7.54 -13.95 -6.69
N LEU A 200 6.61 -13.99 -5.74
CA LEU A 200 6.81 -14.81 -4.55
C LEU A 200 6.81 -16.27 -4.99
N ALA A 201 7.92 -16.97 -4.73
CA ALA A 201 7.99 -18.41 -4.96
C ALA A 201 7.11 -19.11 -3.92
N ALA A 202 6.31 -20.09 -4.36
CA ALA A 202 5.58 -20.99 -3.46
C ALA A 202 6.53 -21.66 -2.45
#